data_AF-A0A957VZX7-F1
#
_entry.id   AF-A0A957VZX7-F1
#
_cell.length_a   1.000
_cell.length_b   1.000
_cell.length_c   1.000
_cell.angle_alpha   90.00
_cell.angle_beta   90.00
_cell.angle_gamma   90.00
#
_symmetry.space_group_name_H-M   'P 1'
#
loop_
_entity.id
_entity.type
_entity.pdbx_description
1 polymer ?
#
loop_
_entity_poly.entity_id
_entity_poly.type
_entity_poly.pdbx_seq_one_letter_code
_entity_poly.pdbx_strand_id
1 'polypeptide(L)'
;YIDHVQITVSEEVGLGSRAGYYDTAGILRDMFQNHLLQLLTLTAMEPPAEFNATSLRDEKVKVLKAVQRIEPEGVGEFTVRGQYRTYRDEKGVAFNTDTATFAAAKMYINNWRWRNVPFFLRSGKALAGKVTEIAVQFRHVPHLMFPLAPGEGLPANRLGLCLQPNEGILLHFETKLPGAGMRTRSVDMSYLYEQDFGANTLPDAYERLLLDALHGDASLFTRSDEIELAWRLIDPILQGWESEHAPPLAFYETGTWGPSKSDEFIRAEKGRKWFSICTEC
;
A
#
# COMPACT_ATOMS: atom_id res chain seq x y z
N TYR A 1 11.22 14.81 -5.55
CA TYR A 1 11.22 14.01 -6.80
C TYR A 1 10.01 13.12 -6.92
N ILE A 2 9.47 12.60 -5.82
CA ILE A 2 8.31 11.71 -5.83
C ILE A 2 7.03 12.51 -6.13
N ASP A 3 6.14 11.94 -6.95
CA ASP A 3 4.78 12.43 -7.17
C ASP A 3 3.83 11.85 -6.12
N HIS A 4 3.83 10.52 -5.98
CA HIS A 4 3.05 9.79 -5.00
C HIS A 4 3.65 8.40 -4.74
N VAL A 5 3.19 7.77 -3.66
CA VAL A 5 3.52 6.38 -3.30
C VAL A 5 2.23 5.57 -3.23
N GLN A 6 2.24 4.34 -3.73
CA GLN A 6 1.16 3.37 -3.61
C GLN A 6 1.66 2.17 -2.79
N ILE A 7 0.90 1.75 -1.79
CA ILE A 7 1.17 0.54 -1.01
C ILE A 7 -0.03 -0.38 -1.18
N THR A 8 0.19 -1.54 -1.78
CA THR A 8 -0.86 -2.53 -2.04
C THR A 8 -0.56 -3.78 -1.24
N VAL A 9 -1.55 -4.24 -0.46
CA VAL A 9 -1.54 -5.57 0.16
C VAL A 9 -2.85 -6.27 -0.16
N SER A 10 -2.86 -7.08 -1.22
CA SER A 10 -4.01 -7.82 -1.69
C SER A 10 -3.90 -9.30 -1.38
N GLU A 11 -5.04 -9.92 -1.11
CA GLU A 11 -5.17 -11.37 -0.98
C GLU A 11 -6.19 -11.91 -1.98
N GLU A 12 -5.80 -12.98 -2.67
CA GLU A 12 -6.69 -13.70 -3.60
C GLU A 12 -7.77 -14.50 -2.86
N VAL A 13 -7.44 -14.98 -1.66
CA VAL A 13 -8.34 -15.83 -0.88
C VAL A 13 -9.40 -14.96 -0.18
N GLY A 14 -10.63 -15.47 -0.12
CA GLY A 14 -11.68 -14.96 0.75
C GLY A 14 -11.41 -15.26 2.23
N LEU A 15 -12.39 -15.00 3.09
CA LEU A 15 -12.22 -15.15 4.54
C LEU A 15 -12.47 -16.58 5.04
N GLY A 16 -13.32 -17.34 4.35
CA GLY A 16 -13.51 -18.77 4.57
C GLY A 16 -13.91 -19.07 6.02
N SER A 17 -13.13 -19.92 6.70
CA SER A 17 -13.44 -20.33 8.09
C SER A 17 -13.31 -19.21 9.11
N ARG A 18 -12.62 -18.10 8.79
CA ARG A 18 -12.41 -16.96 9.70
C ARG A 18 -13.44 -15.85 9.52
N ALA A 19 -14.39 -16.00 8.60
CA ALA A 19 -15.34 -14.95 8.23
C ALA A 19 -16.12 -14.38 9.42
N GLY A 20 -16.63 -15.24 10.31
CA GLY A 20 -17.37 -14.80 11.49
C GLY A 20 -16.54 -14.02 12.51
N TYR A 21 -15.25 -14.33 12.67
CA TYR A 21 -14.35 -13.51 13.50
C TYR A 21 -14.04 -12.18 12.80
N TYR A 22 -13.75 -12.24 11.49
CA TYR A 22 -13.42 -11.08 10.70
C TYR A 22 -14.56 -10.06 10.65
N ASP A 23 -15.83 -10.50 10.71
CA ASP A 23 -17.00 -9.62 10.73
C ASP A 23 -17.03 -8.66 11.93
N THR A 24 -16.24 -8.93 12.99
CA THR A 24 -16.06 -8.02 14.13
C THR A 24 -14.84 -7.11 14.01
N ALA A 25 -13.89 -7.46 13.15
CA ALA A 25 -12.62 -6.76 12.99
C ALA A 25 -12.66 -5.78 11.81
N GLY A 26 -12.99 -6.29 10.62
CA GLY A 26 -12.93 -5.59 9.35
C GLY A 26 -11.50 -5.31 8.86
N ILE A 27 -11.40 -4.87 7.60
CA ILE A 27 -10.12 -4.69 6.90
C ILE A 27 -9.18 -3.66 7.56
N LEU A 28 -9.74 -2.63 8.22
CA LEU A 28 -8.92 -1.60 8.86
C LEU A 28 -8.13 -2.14 10.06
N ARG A 29 -8.76 -3.01 10.87
CA ARG A 29 -8.10 -3.63 12.03
C ARG A 29 -7.20 -4.79 11.62
N ASP A 30 -7.61 -5.56 10.62
CA ASP A 30 -6.88 -6.74 10.16
C ASP A 30 -5.59 -6.37 9.41
N MET A 31 -5.64 -5.33 8.56
CA MET A 31 -4.54 -5.01 7.62
C MET A 31 -3.98 -3.59 7.76
N PHE A 32 -4.83 -2.58 7.98
CA PHE A 32 -4.34 -1.19 7.97
C PHE A 32 -3.57 -0.82 9.23
N GLN A 33 -4.15 -1.12 10.40
CA GLN A 33 -3.61 -0.73 11.70
C GLN A 33 -2.19 -1.29 11.94
N ASN A 34 -1.92 -2.47 11.40
CA ASN A 34 -0.63 -3.16 11.50
C ASN A 34 0.15 -3.03 10.18
N HIS A 35 -0.05 -3.94 9.23
CA HIS A 35 0.77 -4.18 8.06
C HIS A 35 0.95 -2.95 7.16
N LEU A 36 -0.14 -2.26 6.78
CA LEU A 36 0.00 -1.10 5.88
C LEU A 36 0.70 0.08 6.57
N LEU A 37 0.42 0.33 7.85
CA LEU A 37 1.15 1.38 8.58
C LEU A 37 2.62 1.01 8.82
N GLN A 38 2.95 -0.27 9.00
CA GLN A 38 4.34 -0.73 9.01
C GLN A 38 5.05 -0.42 7.69
N LEU A 39 4.45 -0.79 6.55
CA LEU A 39 5.03 -0.49 5.23
C LEU A 39 5.12 1.02 4.97
N LEU A 40 4.13 1.80 5.38
CA LEU A 40 4.15 3.26 5.31
C LEU A 40 5.34 3.83 6.09
N THR A 41 5.54 3.41 7.35
CA THR A 41 6.63 3.92 8.18
C THR A 41 8.00 3.56 7.62
N LEU A 42 8.21 2.31 7.18
CA LEU A 42 9.46 1.88 6.56
C LEU A 42 9.75 2.62 5.24
N THR A 43 8.72 2.94 4.47
CA THR A 43 8.87 3.71 3.22
C THR A 43 9.21 5.18 3.48
N ALA A 44 8.66 5.75 4.55
CA ALA A 44 8.67 7.19 4.78
C ALA A 44 9.68 7.68 5.83
N MET A 45 10.29 6.78 6.61
CA MET A 45 11.22 7.13 7.69
C MET A 45 12.49 7.85 7.16
N GLU A 46 13.10 8.67 8.03
CA GLU A 46 14.44 9.16 7.75
C GLU A 46 15.48 8.05 8.03
N PRO A 47 16.70 8.16 7.50
CA PRO A 47 17.78 7.28 7.89
C PRO A 47 17.99 7.34 9.41
N PRO A 48 18.01 6.19 10.12
CA PRO A 48 18.24 6.18 11.55
C PRO A 48 19.68 6.64 11.84
N ALA A 49 19.87 7.29 13.00
CA ALA A 49 21.18 7.78 13.42
C ALA A 49 22.21 6.64 13.61
N GLU A 50 21.73 5.48 14.04
CA GLU A 50 22.51 4.27 14.26
C GLU A 50 21.71 3.05 13.79
N PHE A 51 22.41 1.98 13.42
CA PHE A 51 21.78 0.72 13.07
C PHE A 51 21.49 -0.11 14.34
N ASN A 52 20.46 0.30 15.08
CA ASN A 52 19.95 -0.43 16.23
C ASN A 52 18.41 -0.32 16.32
N ALA A 53 17.81 -1.24 17.07
CA ALA A 53 16.36 -1.36 17.20
C ALA A 53 15.69 -0.07 17.71
N THR A 54 16.33 0.67 18.61
CA THR A 54 15.74 1.90 19.18
C THR A 54 15.70 3.01 18.13
N SER A 55 16.83 3.27 17.48
CA SER A 55 16.96 4.32 16.47
C SER A 55 16.05 4.07 15.27
N LEU A 56 15.94 2.82 14.83
CA LEU A 56 15.01 2.44 13.75
C LEU A 56 13.55 2.71 14.14
N ARG A 57 13.13 2.27 15.34
CA ARG A 57 11.74 2.44 15.81
C ARG A 57 11.41 3.90 16.09
N ASP A 58 12.37 4.70 16.53
CA ASP A 58 12.18 6.14 16.73
C ASP A 58 11.86 6.86 15.41
N GLU A 59 12.53 6.49 14.31
CA GLU A 59 12.22 7.06 12.99
C GLU A 59 10.86 6.60 12.44
N LYS A 60 10.42 5.36 12.73
CA LYS A 60 9.05 4.90 12.42
C LYS A 60 8.00 5.69 13.21
N VAL A 61 8.21 5.87 14.52
CA VAL A 61 7.32 6.64 15.40
C VAL A 61 7.23 8.10 14.96
N LYS A 62 8.33 8.69 14.52
CA LYS A 62 8.38 10.06 13.97
C LYS A 62 7.53 10.20 12.70
N VAL A 63 7.50 9.18 11.83
CA VAL A 63 6.57 9.14 10.70
C VAL A 63 5.13 9.15 11.18
N LEU A 64 4.74 8.24 12.08
CA LEU A 64 3.35 8.14 12.58
C LEU A 64 2.88 9.46 13.22
N LYS A 65 3.74 10.13 13.98
CA LYS A 65 3.46 11.45 14.56
C LYS A 65 3.22 12.53 13.50
N ALA A 66 3.80 12.38 12.32
CA ALA A 66 3.66 13.31 11.21
C ALA A 66 2.51 12.95 10.26
N VAL A 67 1.92 11.76 10.34
CA VAL A 67 0.76 11.41 9.52
C VAL A 67 -0.39 12.37 9.85
N GLN A 68 -0.97 12.96 8.81
CA GLN A 68 -2.15 13.80 8.94
C GLN A 68 -3.32 12.94 9.43
N ARG A 69 -3.87 13.30 10.59
CA ARG A 69 -5.09 12.68 11.10
C ARG A 69 -6.27 12.97 10.17
N ILE A 70 -7.05 11.94 9.88
CA ILE A 70 -8.33 12.05 9.16
C ILE A 70 -9.41 12.16 10.23
N GLU A 71 -10.09 13.29 10.28
CA GLU A 71 -11.22 13.45 11.21
C GLU A 71 -12.44 12.65 10.70
N PRO A 72 -13.30 12.15 11.61
CA PRO A 72 -14.45 11.31 11.24
C PRO A 72 -15.34 11.94 10.16
N GLU A 73 -15.52 13.26 10.18
CA GLU A 73 -16.38 14.00 9.26
C GLU A 73 -15.80 14.06 7.84
N GLY A 74 -14.47 13.99 7.72
CA GLY A 74 -13.75 14.04 6.43
C GLY A 74 -13.48 12.65 5.83
N VAL A 75 -13.88 11.57 6.50
CA VAL A 75 -13.45 10.20 6.16
C VAL A 75 -13.78 9.79 4.73
N GLY A 76 -14.88 10.30 4.17
CA GLY A 76 -15.30 10.03 2.79
C GLY A 76 -14.39 10.64 1.71
N GLU A 77 -13.62 11.68 2.02
CA GLU A 77 -12.67 12.31 1.09
C GLU A 77 -11.31 11.60 1.04
N PHE A 78 -11.01 10.83 2.09
CA PHE A 78 -9.72 10.18 2.29
C PHE A 78 -9.78 8.67 2.22
N THR A 79 -10.97 8.06 2.20
CA THR A 79 -11.11 6.61 2.20
C THR A 79 -12.21 6.11 1.28
N VAL A 80 -12.02 4.87 0.80
CA VAL A 80 -13.03 4.05 0.14
C VAL A 80 -13.16 2.77 0.94
N ARG A 81 -14.38 2.31 1.16
CA ARG A 81 -14.69 1.00 1.74
C ARG A 81 -15.45 0.15 0.75
N GLY A 82 -15.15 -1.14 0.73
CA GLY A 82 -15.87 -2.08 -0.12
C GLY A 82 -16.04 -3.46 0.49
N GLN A 83 -16.94 -4.23 -0.10
CA GLN A 83 -17.28 -5.58 0.32
C GLN A 83 -17.41 -6.48 -0.93
N TYR A 84 -16.74 -7.63 -0.98
CA TYR A 84 -16.95 -8.56 -2.09
C TYR A 84 -18.36 -9.16 -1.99
N ARG A 85 -19.03 -9.33 -3.13
CA ARG A 85 -20.48 -9.65 -3.15
C ARG A 85 -20.86 -10.89 -2.38
N THR A 86 -20.04 -11.93 -2.42
CA THR A 86 -20.31 -13.22 -1.77
C THR A 86 -19.97 -13.24 -0.28
N TYR A 87 -19.53 -12.12 0.32
CA TYR A 87 -19.11 -12.10 1.73
C TYR A 87 -20.26 -12.43 2.68
N ARG A 88 -21.46 -11.90 2.40
CA ARG A 88 -22.66 -12.12 3.24
C ARG A 88 -23.17 -13.56 3.20
N ASP A 89 -22.72 -14.35 2.22
CA ASP A 89 -23.03 -15.77 2.10
C ASP A 89 -22.07 -16.65 2.91
N GLU A 90 -20.99 -16.08 3.47
CA GLU A 90 -20.01 -16.84 4.23
C GLU A 90 -20.52 -17.27 5.60
N LYS A 91 -20.10 -18.47 6.03
CA LYS A 91 -20.54 -19.06 7.28
C LYS A 91 -20.12 -18.21 8.48
N GLY A 92 -21.10 -17.76 9.25
CA GLY A 92 -20.89 -16.98 10.48
C GLY A 92 -20.86 -15.46 10.26
N VAL A 93 -21.08 -14.97 9.04
CA VAL A 93 -21.23 -13.54 8.73
C VAL A 93 -22.69 -13.11 8.91
N ALA A 94 -22.91 -11.91 9.45
CA ALA A 94 -24.26 -11.37 9.58
C ALA A 94 -24.84 -10.96 8.21
N PHE A 95 -26.10 -11.31 7.95
CA PHE A 95 -26.75 -11.11 6.64
C PHE A 95 -26.78 -9.63 6.17
N ASN A 96 -26.89 -8.68 7.11
CA ASN A 96 -26.91 -7.25 6.83
C ASN A 96 -25.61 -6.56 7.27
N THR A 97 -24.48 -7.27 7.29
CA THR A 97 -23.21 -6.66 7.69
C THR A 97 -22.73 -5.62 6.68
N ASP A 98 -22.27 -4.50 7.22
CA ASP A 98 -21.58 -3.46 6.46
C ASP A 98 -20.06 -3.53 6.64
N THR A 99 -19.54 -4.62 7.23
CA THR A 99 -18.10 -4.85 7.42
C THR A 99 -17.36 -4.82 6.09
N ALA A 100 -16.38 -3.92 5.98
CA ALA A 100 -15.58 -3.79 4.78
C ALA A 100 -14.52 -4.91 4.67
N THR A 101 -14.48 -5.56 3.52
CA THR A 101 -13.45 -6.54 3.13
C THR A 101 -12.38 -5.93 2.23
N PHE A 102 -12.58 -4.68 1.81
CA PHE A 102 -11.65 -3.88 1.03
C PHE A 102 -11.62 -2.45 1.58
N ALA A 103 -10.45 -1.84 1.56
CA ALA A 103 -10.31 -0.42 1.77
C ALA A 103 -9.22 0.18 0.90
N ALA A 104 -9.41 1.45 0.52
CA ALA A 104 -8.35 2.32 0.05
C ALA A 104 -8.32 3.57 0.93
N ALA A 105 -7.13 4.09 1.22
CA ALA A 105 -6.93 5.31 1.99
C ALA A 105 -5.86 6.19 1.35
N LYS A 106 -6.06 7.50 1.41
CA LYS A 106 -5.08 8.53 1.04
C LYS A 106 -4.57 9.18 2.32
N MET A 107 -3.27 9.09 2.55
CA MET A 107 -2.62 9.68 3.71
C MET A 107 -1.57 10.70 3.28
N TYR A 108 -1.40 11.74 4.09
CA TYR A 108 -0.31 12.71 3.94
C TYR A 108 0.59 12.65 5.17
N ILE A 109 1.88 12.86 4.96
CA ILE A 109 2.88 12.92 6.04
C ILE A 109 3.38 14.36 6.11
N ASN A 110 3.01 15.06 7.17
CA ASN A 110 3.30 16.47 7.43
C ASN A 110 4.72 16.66 7.98
N ASN A 111 5.71 16.25 7.20
CA ASN A 111 7.12 16.55 7.46
C ASN A 111 7.78 17.19 6.23
N TRP A 112 9.04 17.60 6.37
CA TRP A 112 9.75 18.29 5.29
C TRP A 112 9.92 17.45 4.02
N ARG A 113 10.20 16.15 4.17
CA ARG A 113 10.43 15.21 3.06
C ARG A 113 9.19 14.94 2.23
N TRP A 114 8.04 14.74 2.90
CA TRP A 114 6.82 14.20 2.29
C TRP A 114 5.69 15.21 2.14
N ARG A 115 5.93 16.49 2.44
CA ARG A 115 4.93 17.55 2.26
C ARG A 115 4.33 17.50 0.86
N ASN A 116 3.00 17.43 0.79
CA ASN A 116 2.21 17.38 -0.44
C ASN A 116 2.43 16.13 -1.33
N VAL A 117 3.08 15.08 -0.81
CA VAL A 117 3.19 13.77 -1.48
C VAL A 117 2.14 12.83 -0.86
N PRO A 118 1.09 12.43 -1.60
CA PRO A 118 0.11 11.48 -1.08
C PRO A 118 0.66 10.07 -1.08
N PHE A 119 0.31 9.34 -0.03
CA PHE A 119 0.47 7.90 0.10
C PHE A 119 -0.90 7.25 -0.08
N PHE A 120 -1.06 6.46 -1.12
CA PHE A 120 -2.27 5.68 -1.37
C PHE A 120 -2.06 4.27 -0.86
N LEU A 121 -2.85 3.86 0.11
CA LEU A 121 -2.81 2.53 0.72
C LEU A 121 -4.05 1.79 0.26
N ARG A 122 -3.93 0.54 -0.18
CA ARG A 122 -5.09 -0.32 -0.42
C ARG A 122 -4.87 -1.73 0.07
N SER A 123 -5.92 -2.33 0.57
CA SER A 123 -5.95 -3.75 0.92
C SER A 123 -7.33 -4.33 0.77
N GLY A 124 -7.40 -5.61 0.46
CA GLY A 124 -8.65 -6.33 0.45
C GLY A 124 -8.50 -7.83 0.26
N LYS A 125 -9.58 -8.54 0.57
CA LYS A 125 -9.74 -9.98 0.40
C LYS A 125 -10.46 -10.29 -0.91
N ALA A 126 -10.34 -11.53 -1.37
CA ALA A 126 -10.98 -12.02 -2.61
C ALA A 126 -10.64 -11.15 -3.84
N LEU A 127 -9.42 -10.61 -3.89
CA LEU A 127 -8.94 -9.79 -5.00
C LEU A 127 -8.34 -10.64 -6.12
N ALA A 128 -7.96 -10.02 -7.23
CA ALA A 128 -7.45 -10.70 -8.42
C ALA A 128 -6.18 -11.54 -8.21
N GLY A 129 -5.39 -11.23 -7.17
CA GLY A 129 -4.18 -11.97 -6.85
C GLY A 129 -3.60 -11.56 -5.49
N LYS A 130 -2.77 -12.45 -4.92
CA LYS A 130 -2.00 -12.13 -3.72
C LYS A 130 -0.81 -11.25 -4.12
N VAL A 131 -0.75 -10.02 -3.62
CA VAL A 131 0.34 -9.07 -3.90
C VAL A 131 0.63 -8.24 -2.67
N THR A 132 1.90 -8.12 -2.30
CA THR A 132 2.39 -7.12 -1.34
C THR A 132 3.47 -6.32 -2.05
N GLU A 133 3.22 -5.04 -2.30
CA GLU A 133 4.15 -4.17 -3.04
C GLU A 133 4.12 -2.72 -2.56
N ILE A 134 5.24 -2.03 -2.75
CA ILE A 134 5.36 -0.58 -2.62
C ILE A 134 5.78 -0.01 -3.97
N ALA A 135 4.96 0.87 -4.52
CA ALA A 135 5.16 1.48 -5.82
C ALA A 135 5.41 2.99 -5.66
N VAL A 136 6.61 3.45 -6.01
CA VAL A 136 7.01 4.86 -5.94
C VAL A 136 6.99 5.44 -7.35
N GLN A 137 6.08 6.38 -7.61
CA GLN A 137 6.04 7.11 -8.87
C GLN A 137 6.78 8.45 -8.74
N PHE A 138 7.74 8.66 -9.63
CA PHE A 138 8.47 9.92 -9.72
C PHE A 138 7.62 10.99 -10.43
N ARG A 139 7.99 12.27 -10.28
CA ARG A 139 7.40 13.36 -11.07
C ARG A 139 7.87 13.25 -12.52
N HIS A 140 7.02 13.71 -13.44
CA HIS A 140 7.45 13.91 -14.83
C HIS A 140 8.64 14.86 -14.89
N VAL A 141 9.49 14.65 -15.90
CA VAL A 141 10.60 15.56 -16.18
C VAL A 141 10.06 16.95 -16.50
N PRO A 142 10.62 18.03 -15.91
CA PRO A 142 10.09 19.37 -16.06
C PRO A 142 10.31 19.95 -17.48
N HIS A 143 11.31 19.43 -18.20
CA HIS A 143 11.66 19.88 -19.54
C HIS A 143 12.05 18.68 -20.41
N LEU A 144 11.44 18.59 -21.59
CA LEU A 144 11.77 17.60 -22.61
C LEU A 144 12.79 18.22 -23.58
N MET A 145 13.97 17.62 -23.69
CA MET A 145 15.02 18.09 -24.60
C MET A 145 14.79 17.67 -26.06
N PHE A 146 13.79 16.83 -26.31
CA PHE A 146 13.47 16.29 -27.64
C PHE A 146 11.96 16.37 -27.88
N PRO A 147 11.54 16.71 -29.10
CA PRO A 147 10.12 16.78 -29.44
C PRO A 147 9.51 15.37 -29.41
N LEU A 148 8.45 15.20 -28.62
CA LEU A 148 7.57 14.04 -28.68
C LEU A 148 6.52 14.23 -29.78
N ALA A 149 5.88 13.14 -30.21
CA ALA A 149 4.74 13.27 -31.11
C ALA A 149 3.61 14.08 -30.41
N PRO A 150 2.76 14.80 -31.17
CA PRO A 150 1.63 15.53 -30.59
C PRO A 150 0.74 14.60 -29.75
N GLY A 151 0.57 14.90 -28.46
CA GLY A 151 -0.23 14.09 -27.53
C GLY A 151 0.56 13.01 -26.77
N GLU A 152 1.84 12.80 -27.08
CA GLU A 152 2.72 11.91 -26.32
C GLU A 152 3.46 12.71 -25.22
N GLY A 153 3.44 12.19 -24.00
CA GLY A 153 4.26 12.65 -22.88
C GLY A 153 5.19 11.52 -22.45
N LEU A 154 6.40 11.85 -21.98
CA LEU A 154 7.25 10.81 -21.37
C LEU A 154 6.57 10.31 -20.09
N PRO A 155 6.34 9.00 -19.95
CA PRO A 155 5.83 8.46 -18.71
C PRO A 155 6.81 8.73 -17.58
N ALA A 156 6.27 8.88 -16.38
CA ALA A 156 7.11 9.03 -15.20
C ALA A 156 7.80 7.70 -14.86
N ASN A 157 9.05 7.78 -14.39
CA ASN A 157 9.73 6.62 -13.85
C ASN A 157 8.96 6.05 -12.65
N ARG A 158 9.05 4.74 -12.45
CA ARG A 158 8.43 4.04 -11.32
C ARG A 158 9.42 3.05 -10.72
N LEU A 159 9.50 3.04 -9.39
CA LEU A 159 10.25 2.05 -8.62
C LEU A 159 9.24 1.16 -7.87
N GLY A 160 9.23 -0.13 -8.17
CA GLY A 160 8.47 -1.15 -7.47
C GLY A 160 9.36 -1.93 -6.52
N LEU A 161 8.93 -2.04 -5.26
CA LEU A 161 9.47 -2.98 -4.29
C LEU A 161 8.44 -4.09 -4.13
N CYS A 162 8.79 -5.29 -4.58
CA CYS A 162 7.92 -6.46 -4.55
C CYS A 162 8.25 -7.28 -3.32
N LEU A 163 7.29 -7.40 -2.40
CA LEU A 163 7.49 -8.10 -1.14
C LEU A 163 6.92 -9.51 -1.16
N GLN A 164 5.80 -9.75 -1.86
CA GLN A 164 5.22 -11.08 -2.10
C GLN A 164 4.33 -11.00 -3.35
N PRO A 165 4.22 -12.08 -4.16
CA PRO A 165 4.85 -13.39 -4.02
C PRO A 165 6.22 -13.49 -4.68
N ASN A 166 6.59 -12.51 -5.51
CA ASN A 166 7.85 -12.49 -6.24
C ASN A 166 8.75 -11.41 -5.64
N GLU A 167 9.54 -11.76 -4.62
CA GLU A 167 10.41 -10.80 -3.95
C GLU A 167 11.42 -10.21 -4.91
N GLY A 168 11.48 -8.88 -4.98
CA GLY A 168 12.30 -8.21 -5.97
C GLY A 168 12.19 -6.70 -6.00
N ILE A 169 12.96 -6.10 -6.90
CA ILE A 169 12.98 -4.67 -7.16
C ILE A 169 12.84 -4.46 -8.66
N LEU A 170 11.92 -3.59 -9.06
CA LEU A 170 11.69 -3.21 -10.44
C LEU A 170 11.84 -1.70 -10.61
N LEU A 171 12.59 -1.29 -11.63
CA LEU A 171 12.69 0.09 -12.06
C LEU A 171 12.21 0.22 -13.50
N HIS A 172 11.09 0.90 -13.67
CA HIS A 172 10.53 1.26 -14.96
C HIS A 172 10.98 2.66 -15.37
N PHE A 173 11.62 2.79 -16.53
CA PHE A 173 12.16 4.06 -17.01
C PHE A 173 12.22 4.13 -18.54
N GLU A 174 12.38 5.34 -19.07
CA GLU A 174 12.48 5.58 -20.51
C GLU A 174 13.92 5.43 -21.01
N THR A 175 14.09 4.71 -22.12
CA THR A 175 15.36 4.62 -22.86
C THR A 175 15.20 5.04 -24.31
N LYS A 176 16.29 5.48 -24.95
CA LYS A 176 16.31 5.76 -26.38
C LYS A 176 16.21 4.45 -27.16
N LEU A 177 15.32 4.40 -28.15
CA LEU A 177 15.29 3.30 -29.11
C LEU A 177 16.56 3.30 -29.97
N PRO A 178 17.29 2.17 -30.08
CA PRO A 178 18.40 2.05 -31.00
C PRO A 178 17.98 2.35 -32.44
N GLY A 179 18.81 3.08 -33.18
CA GLY A 179 18.57 3.43 -34.59
C GLY A 179 18.52 4.94 -34.86
N ALA A 180 18.02 5.31 -36.04
CA ALA A 180 17.86 6.69 -36.47
C ALA A 180 16.59 7.33 -35.86
N GLY A 181 16.74 8.54 -35.31
CA GLY A 181 15.66 9.32 -34.70
C GLY A 181 15.77 9.49 -33.18
N MET A 182 14.90 10.34 -32.63
CA MET A 182 14.79 10.65 -31.20
C MET A 182 13.49 10.11 -30.64
N ARG A 183 13.36 8.77 -30.62
CA ARG A 183 12.21 8.08 -30.04
C ARG A 183 12.65 7.37 -28.75
N THR A 184 11.78 7.36 -27.75
CA THR A 184 11.99 6.61 -26.51
C THR A 184 11.03 5.43 -26.42
N ARG A 185 11.35 4.51 -25.53
CA ARG A 185 10.49 3.40 -25.13
C ARG A 185 10.70 3.14 -23.64
N SER A 186 9.63 2.77 -22.95
CA SER A 186 9.70 2.31 -21.57
C SER A 186 10.37 0.93 -21.50
N VAL A 187 11.33 0.79 -20.60
CA VAL A 187 12.05 -0.45 -20.30
C VAL A 187 12.07 -0.70 -18.81
N ASP A 188 12.17 -1.98 -18.46
CA ASP A 188 12.23 -2.43 -17.07
C ASP A 188 13.64 -2.94 -16.77
N MET A 189 14.17 -2.49 -15.64
CA MET A 189 15.29 -3.14 -14.97
C MET A 189 14.72 -3.88 -13.76
N SER A 190 14.83 -5.20 -13.76
CA SER A 190 14.30 -6.05 -12.70
C SER A 190 15.40 -6.82 -12.00
N TYR A 191 15.17 -7.04 -10.71
CA TYR A 191 15.91 -7.94 -9.85
C TYR A 191 14.90 -8.80 -9.11
N LEU A 192 15.03 -10.12 -9.21
CA LEU A 192 14.16 -11.09 -8.52
C LEU A 192 15.02 -11.99 -7.64
N TYR A 193 14.66 -12.10 -6.36
CA TYR A 193 15.43 -12.89 -5.38
C TYR A 193 15.55 -14.36 -5.78
N GLU A 194 14.47 -14.95 -6.31
CA GLU A 194 14.44 -16.35 -6.72
C GLU A 194 15.47 -16.67 -7.80
N GLN A 195 15.77 -15.73 -8.71
CA GLN A 195 16.71 -15.95 -9.81
C GLN A 195 18.15 -16.12 -9.32
N ASP A 196 18.54 -15.37 -8.28
CA ASP A 196 19.91 -15.35 -7.77
C ASP A 196 20.13 -16.33 -6.62
N PHE A 197 19.12 -16.53 -5.78
CA PHE A 197 19.23 -17.33 -4.57
C PHE A 197 18.46 -18.65 -4.62
N GLY A 198 17.65 -18.88 -5.65
CA GLY A 198 16.80 -20.07 -5.79
C GLY A 198 15.46 -19.97 -5.06
N ALA A 199 14.51 -20.81 -5.47
CA ALA A 199 13.21 -20.94 -4.83
C ALA A 199 13.37 -21.46 -3.39
N ASN A 200 12.70 -20.82 -2.44
CA ASN A 200 12.68 -21.14 -0.99
C ASN A 200 13.91 -20.73 -0.16
N THR A 201 14.76 -19.81 -0.63
CA THR A 201 15.90 -19.32 0.17
C THR A 201 15.49 -18.30 1.23
N LEU A 202 14.35 -17.64 1.06
CA LEU A 202 13.85 -16.71 2.06
C LEU A 202 13.22 -17.49 3.22
N PRO A 203 13.69 -17.28 4.47
CA PRO A 203 13.11 -17.94 5.63
C PRO A 203 11.68 -17.45 5.86
N ASP A 204 10.85 -18.30 6.47
CA ASP A 204 9.51 -17.87 6.90
C ASP A 204 9.61 -16.69 7.89
N ALA A 205 8.61 -15.80 7.86
CA ALA A 205 8.59 -14.62 8.71
C ALA A 205 8.73 -14.99 10.20
N TYR A 206 8.13 -16.10 10.66
CA TYR A 206 8.25 -16.53 12.05
C TYR A 206 9.63 -17.06 12.40
N GLU A 207 10.32 -17.75 11.48
CA GLU A 207 11.69 -18.21 11.73
C GLU A 207 12.61 -17.03 12.04
N ARG A 208 12.50 -15.96 11.25
CA ARG A 208 13.27 -14.73 11.47
C ARG A 208 12.92 -14.06 12.80
N LEU A 209 11.63 -13.88 13.08
CA LEU A 209 11.20 -13.19 14.31
C LEU A 209 11.56 -13.97 15.58
N LEU A 210 11.46 -15.30 15.56
CA LEU A 210 11.86 -16.14 16.69
C LEU A 210 13.37 -16.04 16.95
N LEU A 211 14.18 -16.04 15.89
CA LEU A 211 15.62 -15.87 16.00
C LEU A 211 15.99 -14.50 16.56
N ASP A 212 15.35 -13.43 16.07
CA ASP A 212 15.57 -12.07 16.55
C ASP A 212 15.18 -11.94 18.04
N ALA A 213 14.08 -12.58 18.47
CA ALA A 213 13.68 -12.62 19.88
C ALA A 213 14.72 -13.32 20.77
N LEU A 214 15.32 -14.42 20.31
CA LEU A 214 16.40 -15.12 21.03
C LEU A 214 17.67 -14.28 21.14
N HIS A 215 17.97 -13.46 20.12
CA HIS A 215 19.10 -12.54 20.14
C HIS A 215 18.83 -11.22 20.85
N GLY A 216 17.57 -10.96 21.27
CA GLY A 216 17.17 -9.70 21.87
C GLY A 216 17.13 -8.52 20.88
N ASP A 217 17.03 -8.80 19.58
CA ASP A 217 16.89 -7.77 18.55
C ASP A 217 15.40 -7.40 18.38
N ALA A 218 15.05 -6.20 18.82
CA ALA A 218 13.70 -5.68 18.75
C ALA A 218 13.40 -4.87 17.47
N SER A 219 14.28 -4.89 16.46
CA SER A 219 14.19 -4.03 15.27
C SER A 219 12.92 -4.30 14.44
N LEU A 220 12.52 -5.57 14.32
CA LEU A 220 11.32 -5.99 13.58
C LEU A 220 10.07 -6.09 14.45
N PHE A 221 10.16 -5.70 15.73
CA PHE A 221 9.04 -5.76 16.68
C PHE A 221 8.44 -4.38 16.91
N THR A 222 7.11 -4.31 16.85
CA THR A 222 6.35 -3.08 17.11
C THR A 222 6.48 -2.66 18.57
N ARG A 223 6.83 -1.39 18.81
CA ARG A 223 6.92 -0.81 20.16
C ARG A 223 5.54 -0.32 20.64
N SER A 224 5.34 -0.20 21.96
CA SER A 224 4.04 0.19 22.53
C SER A 224 3.54 1.55 22.03
N ASP A 225 4.43 2.54 21.94
CA ASP A 225 4.10 3.88 21.42
C ASP A 225 3.75 3.87 19.93
N GLU A 226 4.36 2.98 19.15
CA GLU A 226 4.02 2.75 17.75
C GLU A 226 2.59 2.19 17.60
N ILE A 227 2.21 1.23 18.44
CA ILE A 227 0.84 0.65 18.47
C ILE A 227 -0.19 1.73 18.82
N GLU A 228 0.07 2.52 19.86
CA GLU A 228 -0.84 3.60 20.29
C GLU A 228 -1.03 4.65 19.19
N LEU A 229 0.05 5.05 18.51
CA LEU A 229 -0.03 6.02 17.42
C LEU A 229 -0.77 5.45 16.21
N ALA A 230 -0.56 4.19 15.87
CA ALA A 230 -1.32 3.52 14.82
C ALA A 230 -2.82 3.54 15.11
N TRP A 231 -3.23 3.23 16.35
CA TRP A 231 -4.65 3.33 16.75
C TRP A 231 -5.18 4.76 16.70
N ARG A 232 -4.41 5.76 17.15
CA ARG A 232 -4.81 7.18 17.04
C ARG A 232 -5.07 7.63 15.60
N LEU A 233 -4.48 6.97 14.61
CA LEU A 233 -4.72 7.24 13.18
C LEU A 233 -5.92 6.45 12.62
N ILE A 234 -6.14 5.21 13.06
CA ILE A 234 -7.18 4.33 12.53
C ILE A 234 -8.53 4.49 13.23
N ASP A 235 -8.56 4.74 14.54
CA ASP A 235 -9.80 4.89 15.32
C ASP A 235 -10.73 5.97 14.77
N PRO A 236 -10.25 7.17 14.38
CA PRO A 236 -11.12 8.19 13.78
C PRO A 236 -11.73 7.76 12.43
N ILE A 237 -11.00 6.96 11.65
CA ILE A 237 -11.49 6.41 10.38
C ILE A 237 -12.61 5.39 10.66
N LEU A 238 -12.40 4.50 11.65
CA LEU A 238 -13.40 3.54 12.09
C LEU A 238 -14.67 4.25 12.59
N GLN A 239 -14.52 5.26 13.45
CA GLN A 239 -15.63 6.08 13.94
C GLN A 239 -16.37 6.77 12.79
N GLY A 240 -15.63 7.35 11.83
CA GLY A 240 -16.22 7.95 10.64
C GLY A 240 -17.02 6.96 9.81
N TRP A 241 -16.53 5.72 9.66
CA TRP A 241 -17.24 4.64 8.94
C TRP A 241 -18.48 4.11 9.67
N GLU A 242 -18.59 4.31 10.97
CA GLU A 242 -19.77 3.99 11.78
C GLU A 242 -20.75 5.17 11.90
N SER A 243 -20.40 6.34 11.33
CA SER A 243 -21.19 7.58 11.37
C SER A 243 -21.95 7.86 10.07
N GLU A 244 -22.73 8.95 10.05
CA GLU A 244 -23.41 9.44 8.86
C GLU A 244 -22.45 9.94 7.75
N HIS A 245 -21.18 10.18 8.08
CA HIS A 245 -20.13 10.59 7.14
C HIS A 245 -19.46 9.42 6.42
N ALA A 246 -19.89 8.19 6.70
CA ALA A 246 -19.33 7.00 6.10
C ALA A 246 -19.43 7.05 4.56
N PRO A 247 -18.34 6.81 3.81
CA PRO A 247 -18.45 6.63 2.37
C PRO A 247 -19.35 5.42 2.09
N PRO A 248 -20.18 5.47 1.02
CA PRO A 248 -21.05 4.35 0.67
C PRO A 248 -20.26 3.04 0.50
N LEU A 249 -20.80 1.95 1.03
CA LEU A 249 -20.19 0.63 0.87
C LEU A 249 -20.25 0.21 -0.60
N ALA A 250 -19.09 0.11 -1.25
CA ALA A 250 -18.99 -0.28 -2.65
C ALA A 250 -18.80 -1.80 -2.79
N PHE A 251 -19.61 -2.44 -3.63
CA PHE A 251 -19.49 -3.87 -3.88
C PHE A 251 -18.55 -4.17 -5.04
N TYR A 252 -17.83 -5.28 -4.96
CA TYR A 252 -16.94 -5.77 -6.02
C TYR A 252 -17.04 -7.28 -6.19
N GLU A 253 -16.67 -7.78 -7.37
CA GLU A 253 -16.67 -9.22 -7.66
C GLU A 253 -15.37 -9.86 -7.16
N THR A 254 -15.46 -11.11 -6.70
CA THR A 254 -14.29 -11.92 -6.38
C THR A 254 -13.36 -12.03 -7.59
N GLY A 255 -12.05 -11.88 -7.36
CA GLY A 255 -11.04 -11.93 -8.42
C GLY A 255 -10.86 -10.59 -9.17
N THR A 256 -11.48 -9.50 -8.70
CA THR A 256 -11.21 -8.14 -9.22
C THR A 256 -10.23 -7.38 -8.34
N TRP A 257 -9.74 -6.22 -8.77
CA TRP A 257 -8.83 -5.37 -7.98
C TRP A 257 -9.54 -4.44 -6.97
N GLY A 258 -10.78 -4.78 -6.61
CA GLY A 258 -11.64 -4.02 -5.71
C GLY A 258 -12.73 -3.25 -6.46
N PRO A 259 -13.48 -2.39 -5.74
CA PRO A 259 -14.60 -1.65 -6.32
C PRO A 259 -14.11 -0.54 -7.27
N SER A 260 -14.89 -0.23 -8.31
CA SER A 260 -14.61 0.88 -9.23
C SER A 260 -14.45 2.23 -8.53
N LYS A 261 -15.10 2.39 -7.36
CA LYS A 261 -14.93 3.55 -6.48
C LYS A 261 -13.48 3.76 -6.02
N SER A 262 -12.67 2.71 -5.91
CA SER A 262 -11.23 2.83 -5.63
C SER A 262 -10.46 3.47 -6.77
N ASP A 263 -10.82 3.14 -8.03
CA ASP A 263 -10.21 3.74 -9.21
C ASP A 263 -10.65 5.19 -9.40
N GLU A 264 -11.92 5.49 -9.14
CA GLU A 264 -12.45 6.87 -9.13
C GLU A 264 -11.74 7.72 -8.07
N PHE A 265 -11.54 7.16 -6.88
CA PHE A 265 -10.89 7.82 -5.75
C PHE A 265 -9.45 8.26 -6.07
N ILE A 266 -8.62 7.38 -6.59
CA ILE A 266 -7.24 7.76 -6.96
C ILE A 266 -7.22 8.69 -8.18
N ARG A 267 -8.18 8.55 -9.11
CA ARG A 267 -8.27 9.40 -10.30
C ARG A 267 -8.70 10.83 -10.00
N ALA A 268 -9.52 11.04 -8.98
CA ALA A 268 -9.85 12.38 -8.49
C ALA A 268 -8.60 13.17 -8.10
N GLU A 269 -7.54 12.48 -7.68
CA GLU A 269 -6.24 13.06 -7.34
C GLU A 269 -5.37 13.25 -8.59
N LYS A 270 -5.64 14.32 -9.35
CA LYS A 270 -4.85 14.72 -10.53
C LYS A 270 -4.76 13.65 -11.63
N GLY A 271 -5.81 12.83 -11.80
CA GLY A 271 -5.86 11.82 -12.85
C GLY A 271 -4.96 10.60 -12.62
N ARG A 272 -4.48 10.40 -11.38
CA ARG A 272 -3.66 9.24 -11.01
C ARG A 272 -4.44 7.93 -11.17
N LYS A 273 -3.73 6.83 -11.25
CA LYS A 273 -4.31 5.48 -11.43
C LYS A 273 -3.57 4.50 -10.55
N TRP A 274 -4.28 3.48 -10.08
CA TRP A 274 -3.62 2.30 -9.53
C TRP A 274 -2.83 1.61 -10.62
N PHE A 275 -1.69 1.07 -10.26
CA PHE A 275 -0.90 0.17 -11.09
C PHE A 275 -0.33 -0.92 -10.19
N SER A 276 0.06 -2.03 -10.80
CA SER A 276 0.72 -3.13 -10.12
C SER A 276 2.03 -3.37 -10.85
N ILE A 277 3.15 -3.09 -10.20
CA ILE A 277 4.47 -3.24 -10.84
C ILE A 277 4.91 -4.70 -10.76
N CYS A 278 4.55 -5.39 -9.68
CA CYS A 278 5.06 -6.70 -9.34
C CYS A 278 4.29 -7.87 -9.99
N THR A 279 3.13 -7.61 -10.61
CA THR A 279 2.35 -8.63 -11.34
C THR A 279 2.56 -8.59 -12.85
N GLU A 280 3.32 -7.63 -13.37
CA GLU A 280 3.59 -7.48 -14.81
C GLU A 280 4.87 -8.21 -15.27
N CYS A 281 5.50 -8.99 -14.37
CA CYS A 281 6.69 -9.82 -14.65
C CYS A 281 6.35 -11.24 -15.13
#